data_AF-A0A935ULR1-F1
#
_entry.id   AF-A0A935ULR1-F1
#
_cell.length_a   1.000
_cell.length_b   1.000
_cell.length_c   1.000
_cell.angle_alpha   90.00
_cell.angle_beta   90.00
_cell.angle_gamma   90.00
#
_symmetry.space_group_name_H-M   'P 1'
#
loop_
_entity.id
_entity.type
_entity.pdbx_description
1 polymer ?
#
loop_
_entity_poly.entity_id
_entity_poly.type
_entity_poly.pdbx_seq_one_letter_code
_entity_poly.pdbx_strand_id
1 'polypeptide(L)'
;MTLTEQLKSLLNETYISEDGDEYKIELLPGLTDNEIDILAKGLPTGQIPNDVRELLRFTKGFEFYGFDEITFDGIGQFGFENIFPNSVQLGHDGFGNFWILNVDSKGNWGNVFYVCHDPAVVVKHSDNLSQFITHIDESGKDIENSNLNIIHEKIVFDIWKNNNGFTEINEARNSNDTVLKKFALTLTDNFVIADLREKPNKSGFAWGKFGPNLDKAIKCDDELIWGIEKSEKKGFFSNLFG
;
A
#
# COMPACT_ATOMS: atom_id res chain seq x y z
N MET A 1 -11.15 10.36 18.33
CA MET A 1 -11.44 8.92 18.37
C MET A 1 -10.13 8.21 18.11
N THR A 2 -9.72 7.30 18.98
CA THR A 2 -8.55 6.43 18.74
C THR A 2 -8.88 5.37 17.70
N LEU A 3 -7.87 4.69 17.14
CA LEU A 3 -8.08 3.56 16.22
C LEU A 3 -8.94 2.47 16.86
N THR A 4 -8.67 2.15 18.14
CA THR A 4 -9.44 1.17 18.91
C THR A 4 -10.89 1.58 19.10
N GLU A 5 -11.15 2.85 19.43
CA GLU A 5 -12.52 3.37 19.56
C GLU A 5 -13.27 3.34 18.23
N GLN A 6 -12.57 3.65 17.13
CA GLN A 6 -13.12 3.57 15.78
C GLN A 6 -13.52 2.14 15.46
N LEU A 7 -12.62 1.17 15.58
CA LEU A 7 -12.95 -0.23 15.31
C LEU A 7 -14.10 -0.73 16.20
N LYS A 8 -14.12 -0.37 17.48
CA LYS A 8 -15.23 -0.72 18.39
C LYS A 8 -16.58 -0.20 17.93
N SER A 9 -16.63 0.97 17.27
CA SER A 9 -17.88 1.50 16.74
C SER A 9 -18.47 0.63 15.63
N LEU A 10 -17.61 0.03 14.79
CA LEU A 10 -18.00 -0.85 13.68
C LEU A 10 -18.54 -2.21 14.17
N LEU A 11 -18.17 -2.69 15.37
CA LEU A 11 -18.62 -3.99 15.89
C LEU A 11 -20.13 -4.08 16.15
N ASN A 12 -20.81 -2.93 16.19
CA ASN A 12 -22.27 -2.88 16.37
C ASN A 12 -23.02 -2.89 15.04
N GLU A 13 -22.33 -2.74 13.92
CA GLU A 13 -22.91 -2.76 12.59
C GLU A 13 -23.28 -4.20 12.18
N THR A 14 -24.25 -4.30 11.28
CA THR A 14 -24.56 -5.53 10.53
C THR A 14 -24.43 -5.19 9.06
N TYR A 15 -23.71 -6.03 8.32
CA TYR A 15 -23.47 -5.86 6.90
C TYR A 15 -24.19 -6.97 6.11
N ILE A 16 -24.31 -6.78 4.79
CA ILE A 16 -24.94 -7.74 3.88
C ILE A 16 -23.90 -8.19 2.86
N SER A 17 -23.73 -9.50 2.69
CA SER A 17 -22.83 -10.08 1.69
C SER A 17 -23.41 -9.99 0.28
N GLU A 18 -22.61 -10.33 -0.74
CA GLU A 18 -23.09 -10.40 -2.13
C GLU A 18 -24.21 -11.43 -2.34
N ASP A 19 -24.22 -12.49 -1.53
CA ASP A 19 -25.26 -13.52 -1.54
C ASP A 19 -26.53 -13.10 -0.75
N GLY A 20 -26.49 -11.94 -0.09
CA GLY A 20 -27.60 -11.40 0.70
C GLY A 20 -27.63 -11.86 2.16
N ASP A 21 -26.57 -12.52 2.64
CA ASP A 21 -26.47 -12.99 4.01
C ASP A 21 -25.98 -11.88 4.96
N GLU A 22 -26.59 -11.80 6.14
CA GLU A 22 -26.13 -10.90 7.20
C GLU A 22 -24.83 -11.40 7.82
N TYR A 23 -23.86 -10.52 7.99
CA TYR A 23 -22.62 -10.80 8.72
C TYR A 23 -22.18 -9.63 9.59
N LYS A 24 -21.23 -9.90 10.49
CA LYS A 24 -20.62 -8.90 11.37
C LYS A 24 -19.11 -9.08 11.36
N ILE A 25 -18.40 -8.05 11.81
CA ILE A 25 -16.96 -8.13 12.05
C ILE A 25 -16.69 -9.14 13.18
N GLU A 26 -15.82 -10.10 12.90
CA GLU A 26 -15.31 -11.04 13.90
C GLU A 26 -13.86 -10.70 14.23
N LEU A 27 -13.62 -10.32 15.49
CA LEU A 27 -12.27 -9.93 15.92
C LEU A 27 -11.36 -11.15 16.07
N LEU A 28 -10.14 -11.01 15.59
CA LEU A 28 -9.05 -11.92 15.93
C LEU A 28 -8.58 -11.69 17.38
N PRO A 29 -7.88 -12.65 18.01
CA PRO A 29 -7.33 -12.45 19.34
C PRO A 29 -6.35 -11.26 19.38
N GLY A 30 -6.42 -10.46 20.45
CA GLY A 30 -5.42 -9.44 20.74
C GLY A 30 -4.06 -10.04 21.11
N LEU A 31 -3.01 -9.22 21.02
CA LEU A 31 -1.64 -9.57 21.33
C LEU A 31 -1.25 -9.15 22.74
N THR A 32 -0.35 -9.91 23.36
CA THR A 32 0.32 -9.55 24.60
C THR A 32 1.37 -8.47 24.37
N ASP A 33 1.77 -7.75 25.42
CA ASP A 33 2.85 -6.75 25.32
C ASP A 33 4.17 -7.34 24.79
N ASN A 34 4.48 -8.58 25.18
CA ASN A 34 5.68 -9.26 24.71
C ASN A 34 5.62 -9.60 23.21
N GLU A 35 4.46 -10.01 22.70
CA GLU A 35 4.26 -10.23 21.25
C GLU A 35 4.37 -8.92 20.48
N ILE A 36 3.79 -7.84 20.99
CA ILE A 36 3.90 -6.50 20.39
C ILE A 36 5.36 -6.03 20.39
N ASP A 37 6.12 -6.27 21.45
CA ASP A 37 7.54 -5.93 21.54
C ASP A 37 8.40 -6.78 20.59
N ILE A 38 8.03 -8.02 20.32
CA ILE A 38 8.68 -8.87 19.31
C ILE A 38 8.39 -8.32 17.91
N LEU A 39 7.12 -8.01 17.60
CA LEU A 39 6.71 -7.41 16.33
C LEU A 39 7.42 -6.08 16.06
N ALA A 40 7.53 -5.22 17.07
CA ALA A 40 8.15 -3.92 16.96
C ALA A 40 9.60 -3.97 16.46
N LYS A 41 10.33 -5.07 16.69
CA LYS A 41 11.70 -5.27 16.20
C LYS A 41 11.82 -5.31 14.69
N GLY A 42 10.72 -5.58 13.98
CA GLY A 42 10.66 -5.52 12.52
C GLY A 42 10.53 -4.10 11.96
N LEU A 43 10.37 -3.08 12.81
CA LEU A 43 10.24 -1.68 12.40
C LEU A 43 11.55 -0.90 12.59
N PRO A 44 11.77 0.19 11.82
CA PRO A 44 13.01 0.99 11.86
C PRO A 44 13.46 1.41 13.26
N THR A 45 12.52 1.77 14.12
CA THR A 45 12.80 2.29 15.46
C THR A 45 12.73 1.23 16.55
N GLY A 46 12.35 -0.01 16.23
CA GLY A 46 12.04 -1.02 17.24
C GLY A 46 10.80 -0.69 18.07
N GLN A 47 9.94 0.25 17.61
CA GLN A 47 8.80 0.76 18.36
C GLN A 47 7.53 0.81 17.49
N ILE A 48 6.38 0.55 18.13
CA ILE A 48 5.05 0.70 17.55
C ILE A 48 4.36 1.90 18.22
N PRO A 49 3.69 2.80 17.47
CA PRO A 49 2.93 3.91 18.04
C PRO A 49 1.94 3.49 19.13
N ASN A 50 1.76 4.28 20.19
CA ASN A 50 0.97 3.88 21.37
C ASN A 50 -0.49 3.56 21.06
N ASP A 51 -1.12 4.31 20.15
CA ASP A 51 -2.48 4.08 19.68
C ASP A 51 -2.59 2.75 18.90
N VAL A 52 -1.59 2.40 18.11
CA VAL A 52 -1.50 1.11 17.43
C VAL A 52 -1.21 -0.02 18.43
N ARG A 53 -0.40 0.20 19.47
CA ARG A 53 -0.21 -0.79 20.54
C ARG A 53 -1.52 -1.06 21.29
N GLU A 54 -2.30 -0.02 21.56
CA GLU A 54 -3.64 -0.18 22.14
C GLU A 54 -4.54 -1.02 21.23
N LEU A 55 -4.54 -0.74 19.93
CA LEU A 55 -5.29 -1.51 18.94
C LEU A 55 -4.85 -2.98 18.94
N LEU A 56 -3.55 -3.27 18.88
CA LEU A 56 -3.00 -4.63 18.86
C LEU A 56 -3.33 -5.43 20.13
N ARG A 57 -3.35 -4.79 21.31
CA ARG A 57 -3.81 -5.43 22.55
C ARG A 57 -5.29 -5.77 22.51
N PHE A 58 -6.09 -4.93 21.84
CA PHE A 58 -7.51 -5.17 21.68
C PHE A 58 -7.77 -6.29 20.66
N THR A 59 -7.08 -6.25 19.52
CA THR A 59 -7.14 -7.25 18.46
C THR A 59 -5.94 -7.14 17.53
N LYS A 60 -5.42 -8.28 17.04
CA LYS A 60 -4.44 -8.27 15.94
C LYS A 60 -5.07 -7.96 14.57
N GLY A 61 -6.40 -8.03 14.45
CA GLY A 61 -7.11 -7.90 13.19
C GLY A 61 -8.56 -8.34 13.26
N PHE A 62 -9.21 -8.55 12.13
CA PHE A 62 -10.57 -9.04 12.08
C PHE A 62 -10.91 -9.67 10.72
N GLU A 63 -11.89 -10.55 10.73
CA GLU A 63 -12.49 -11.11 9.52
C GLU A 63 -13.53 -10.13 8.97
N PHE A 64 -13.55 -9.97 7.65
CA PHE A 64 -14.49 -9.10 6.95
C PHE A 64 -14.80 -9.71 5.59
N TYR A 65 -16.08 -9.88 5.27
CA TYR A 65 -16.49 -10.48 4.00
C TYR A 65 -15.89 -9.74 2.79
N GLY A 66 -15.41 -10.50 1.80
CA GLY A 66 -14.68 -9.97 0.65
C GLY A 66 -13.17 -9.81 0.87
N PHE A 67 -12.70 -10.03 2.11
CA PHE A 67 -11.30 -10.16 2.49
C PHE A 67 -11.11 -11.50 3.18
N ASP A 68 -9.91 -12.08 3.10
CA ASP A 68 -9.58 -13.21 4.00
C ASP A 68 -9.53 -12.69 5.45
N GLU A 69 -8.57 -11.81 5.74
CA GLU A 69 -8.43 -11.14 7.03
C GLU A 69 -7.89 -9.72 6.84
N ILE A 70 -8.27 -8.81 7.72
CA ILE A 70 -7.63 -7.50 7.88
C ILE A 70 -6.80 -7.54 9.16
N THR A 71 -5.48 -7.42 9.05
CA THR A 71 -4.54 -7.54 10.17
C THR A 71 -3.73 -6.26 10.38
N PHE A 72 -3.20 -6.12 11.59
CA PHE A 72 -2.36 -4.99 11.98
C PHE A 72 -0.95 -5.45 12.39
N ASP A 73 -0.66 -6.75 12.32
CA ASP A 73 0.60 -7.37 12.74
C ASP A 73 1.45 -7.88 11.55
N GLY A 74 1.04 -7.60 10.31
CA GLY A 74 1.70 -8.03 9.08
C GLY A 74 3.03 -7.33 8.75
N ILE A 75 3.87 -7.04 9.75
CA ILE A 75 5.16 -6.35 9.58
C ILE A 75 6.12 -7.25 8.79
N GLY A 76 6.64 -6.73 7.67
CA GLY A 76 7.62 -7.43 6.84
C GLY A 76 7.08 -8.64 6.07
N GLN A 77 5.77 -8.76 5.89
CA GLN A 77 5.15 -9.91 5.20
C GLN A 77 4.92 -9.69 3.70
N PHE A 78 5.04 -8.46 3.20
CA PHE A 78 4.65 -8.13 1.83
C PHE A 78 5.61 -8.64 0.74
N GLY A 79 6.92 -8.66 1.01
CA GLY A 79 7.93 -9.21 0.08
C GLY A 79 8.34 -8.30 -1.08
N PHE A 80 7.94 -7.02 -1.08
CA PHE A 80 8.39 -6.01 -2.05
C PHE A 80 9.07 -4.83 -1.36
N GLU A 81 10.13 -5.12 -0.60
CA GLU A 81 10.85 -4.15 0.23
C GLU A 81 11.52 -3.04 -0.59
N ASN A 82 11.78 -3.25 -1.88
CA ASN A 82 12.33 -2.21 -2.76
C ASN A 82 11.36 -1.03 -2.99
N ILE A 83 10.05 -1.29 -2.97
CA ILE A 83 9.02 -0.24 -3.08
C ILE A 83 8.51 0.15 -1.70
N PHE A 84 8.40 -0.80 -0.76
CA PHE A 84 7.90 -0.59 0.59
C PHE A 84 8.87 -1.16 1.64
N PRO A 85 9.99 -0.48 1.91
CA PRO A 85 11.09 -1.01 2.73
C PRO A 85 10.67 -1.29 4.17
N ASN A 86 9.77 -0.46 4.70
CA ASN A 86 9.19 -0.66 6.02
C ASN A 86 7.67 -0.58 5.86
N SER A 87 6.99 -1.69 6.07
CA SER A 87 5.56 -1.76 5.84
C SER A 87 4.87 -2.79 6.72
N VAL A 88 3.55 -2.61 6.83
CA VAL A 88 2.63 -3.56 7.44
C VAL A 88 1.65 -3.98 6.35
N GLN A 89 1.63 -5.27 6.03
CA GLN A 89 0.56 -5.84 5.21
C GLN A 89 -0.71 -5.87 6.04
N LEU A 90 -1.72 -5.11 5.62
CA LEU A 90 -3.01 -5.03 6.29
C LEU A 90 -3.98 -6.09 5.82
N GLY A 91 -3.78 -6.67 4.63
CA GLY A 91 -4.67 -7.69 4.09
C GLY A 91 -4.34 -8.01 2.63
N HIS A 92 -5.02 -9.02 2.10
CA HIS A 92 -4.99 -9.42 0.71
C HIS A 92 -6.31 -10.04 0.28
N ASP A 93 -6.53 -10.15 -1.02
CA ASP A 93 -7.73 -10.79 -1.60
C ASP A 93 -7.48 -12.22 -2.10
N GLY A 94 -6.26 -12.74 -1.96
CA GLY A 94 -5.89 -14.07 -2.45
C GLY A 94 -5.65 -14.17 -3.97
N PHE A 95 -5.86 -13.08 -4.70
CA PHE A 95 -5.64 -12.96 -6.14
C PHE A 95 -4.47 -12.03 -6.47
N GLY A 96 -3.52 -11.90 -5.54
CA GLY A 96 -2.30 -11.12 -5.71
C GLY A 96 -2.51 -9.62 -5.55
N ASN A 97 -3.57 -9.19 -4.85
CA ASN A 97 -3.76 -7.80 -4.47
C ASN A 97 -3.62 -7.63 -2.96
N PHE A 98 -2.98 -6.54 -2.56
CA PHE A 98 -2.59 -6.32 -1.17
C PHE A 98 -2.88 -4.89 -0.72
N TRP A 99 -3.17 -4.74 0.58
CA TRP A 99 -3.26 -3.43 1.23
C TRP A 99 -2.08 -3.25 2.15
N ILE A 100 -1.23 -2.27 1.84
CA ILE A 100 0.07 -2.07 2.46
C ILE A 100 0.12 -0.72 3.14
N LEU A 101 0.30 -0.72 4.45
CA LEU A 101 0.59 0.48 5.23
C LEU A 101 2.08 0.77 5.17
N ASN A 102 2.44 1.97 4.74
CA ASN A 102 3.82 2.44 4.72
C ASN A 102 4.23 2.95 6.12
N VAL A 103 5.43 2.56 6.57
CA VAL A 103 6.04 3.05 7.81
C VAL A 103 7.26 3.90 7.45
N ASP A 104 7.36 5.10 8.02
CA ASP A 104 8.53 5.95 7.81
C ASP A 104 9.74 5.53 8.68
N SER A 105 10.89 6.13 8.43
CA SER A 105 12.14 5.87 9.18
C SER A 105 12.05 6.20 10.68
N LYS A 106 11.05 6.98 11.09
CA LYS A 106 10.77 7.35 12.48
C LYS A 106 9.73 6.41 13.12
N GLY A 107 9.26 5.39 12.40
CA GLY A 107 8.26 4.44 12.87
C GLY A 107 6.83 4.97 12.84
N ASN A 108 6.57 6.10 12.16
CA ASN A 108 5.20 6.60 12.00
C ASN A 108 4.47 5.77 10.95
N TRP A 109 3.24 5.40 11.28
CA TRP A 109 2.34 4.68 10.39
C TRP A 109 1.61 5.68 9.50
N GLY A 110 1.93 5.65 8.20
CA GLY A 110 1.47 6.62 7.21
C GLY A 110 0.38 6.08 6.30
N ASN A 111 0.51 6.40 5.02
CA ASN A 111 -0.46 6.06 3.99
C ASN A 111 -0.66 4.55 3.84
N VAL A 112 -1.88 4.18 3.44
CA VAL A 112 -2.20 2.83 2.97
C VAL A 112 -2.23 2.85 1.45
N PHE A 113 -1.61 1.84 0.86
CA PHE A 113 -1.54 1.62 -0.57
C PHE A 113 -2.25 0.33 -0.94
N TYR A 114 -2.94 0.36 -2.07
CA TYR A 114 -3.41 -0.84 -2.73
C TYR A 114 -2.39 -1.24 -3.79
N VAL A 115 -1.85 -2.46 -3.71
CA VAL A 115 -0.84 -2.96 -4.64
C VAL A 115 -1.42 -4.16 -5.38
N CYS A 116 -1.63 -3.97 -6.69
CA CYS A 116 -2.18 -4.96 -7.60
C CYS A 116 -1.06 -5.62 -8.40
N HIS A 117 -1.17 -6.94 -8.62
CA HIS A 117 -0.22 -7.67 -9.45
C HIS A 117 -0.59 -7.68 -10.94
N ASP A 118 -1.88 -7.67 -11.31
CA ASP A 118 -2.33 -7.68 -12.70
C ASP A 118 -3.63 -6.87 -12.93
N PRO A 119 -3.57 -5.67 -13.55
CA PRO A 119 -2.35 -5.02 -14.01
C PRO A 119 -1.49 -4.51 -12.84
N ALA A 120 -0.18 -4.70 -12.96
CA ALA A 120 0.82 -4.34 -11.96
C ALA A 120 0.85 -2.82 -11.66
N VAL A 121 0.09 -2.40 -10.63
CA VAL A 121 -0.17 -1.00 -10.24
C VAL A 121 -0.09 -0.82 -8.72
N VAL A 122 0.46 0.31 -8.28
CA VAL A 122 0.36 0.81 -6.90
C VAL A 122 -0.60 1.99 -6.90
N VAL A 123 -1.55 2.01 -5.97
CA VAL A 123 -2.52 3.09 -5.79
C VAL A 123 -2.46 3.59 -4.35
N LYS A 124 -2.37 4.90 -4.14
CA LYS A 124 -2.58 5.53 -2.83
C LYS A 124 -4.05 5.33 -2.44
N HIS A 125 -4.30 4.46 -1.46
CA HIS A 125 -5.64 4.07 -1.05
C HIS A 125 -6.21 5.00 0.01
N SER A 126 -5.44 5.24 1.08
CA SER A 126 -5.84 6.08 2.21
C SER A 126 -4.65 6.88 2.75
N ASP A 127 -4.94 7.99 3.43
CA ASP A 127 -3.95 8.85 4.07
C ASP A 127 -3.37 8.26 5.35
N ASN A 128 -4.11 7.37 6.02
CA ASN A 128 -3.68 6.68 7.24
C ASN A 128 -4.59 5.47 7.54
N LEU A 129 -4.23 4.71 8.59
CA LEU A 129 -4.96 3.53 9.04
C LEU A 129 -6.41 3.84 9.46
N SER A 130 -6.66 4.99 10.09
CA SER A 130 -8.02 5.38 10.51
C SER A 130 -8.93 5.56 9.29
N GLN A 131 -8.48 6.26 8.25
CA GLN A 131 -9.24 6.40 7.01
C GLN A 131 -9.40 5.06 6.29
N PHE A 132 -8.40 4.17 6.35
CA PHE A 132 -8.54 2.81 5.82
C PHE A 132 -9.68 2.04 6.51
N ILE A 133 -9.75 2.06 7.85
CA ILE A 133 -10.85 1.43 8.61
C ILE A 133 -12.21 2.01 8.21
N THR A 134 -12.32 3.33 7.97
CA THR A 134 -13.54 3.94 7.44
C THR A 134 -13.91 3.37 6.07
N HIS A 135 -12.95 3.22 5.16
CA HIS A 135 -13.21 2.66 3.84
C HIS A 135 -13.65 1.19 3.88
N ILE A 136 -13.24 0.42 4.90
CA ILE A 136 -13.76 -0.94 5.14
C ILE A 136 -15.25 -0.90 5.50
N ASP A 137 -15.63 -0.05 6.45
CA ASP A 137 -17.04 0.15 6.84
C ASP A 137 -17.89 0.60 5.65
N GLU A 138 -17.39 1.54 4.85
CA GLU A 138 -18.03 1.98 3.60
C GLU A 138 -18.29 0.80 2.66
N SER A 139 -17.32 -0.11 2.52
CA SER A 139 -17.45 -1.31 1.67
C SER A 139 -18.50 -2.29 2.16
N GLY A 140 -18.65 -2.46 3.47
CA GLY A 140 -19.72 -3.31 4.02
C GLY A 140 -21.11 -2.70 3.84
N LYS A 141 -21.22 -1.36 3.77
CA LYS A 141 -22.48 -0.62 3.65
C LYS A 141 -22.94 -0.45 2.21
N ASP A 142 -22.00 -0.22 1.29
CA ASP A 142 -22.24 -0.04 -0.14
C ASP A 142 -21.01 -0.49 -0.93
N ILE A 143 -20.95 -1.79 -1.22
CA ILE A 143 -19.81 -2.41 -1.91
C ILE A 143 -19.54 -1.73 -3.26
N GLU A 144 -20.58 -1.46 -4.05
CA GLU A 144 -20.46 -0.95 -5.42
C GLU A 144 -19.80 0.43 -5.46
N ASN A 145 -20.19 1.33 -4.54
CA ASN A 145 -19.68 2.70 -4.49
C ASN A 145 -18.52 2.89 -3.50
N SER A 146 -18.07 1.81 -2.86
CA SER A 146 -16.98 1.85 -1.88
C SER A 146 -15.65 2.29 -2.50
N ASN A 147 -14.79 2.89 -1.67
CA ASN A 147 -13.44 3.25 -2.10
C ASN A 147 -12.64 2.02 -2.58
N LEU A 148 -12.84 0.87 -1.94
CA LEU A 148 -12.18 -0.40 -2.24
C LEU A 148 -12.53 -0.86 -3.65
N ASN A 149 -13.83 -1.00 -3.93
CA ASN A 149 -14.33 -1.46 -5.22
C ASN A 149 -13.98 -0.48 -6.34
N ILE A 150 -14.11 0.84 -6.11
CA ILE A 150 -13.73 1.85 -7.10
C ILE A 150 -12.24 1.72 -7.46
N ILE A 151 -11.36 1.48 -6.48
CA ILE A 151 -9.94 1.28 -6.76
C ILE A 151 -9.73 0.03 -7.61
N HIS A 152 -10.28 -1.11 -7.19
CA HIS A 152 -10.16 -2.40 -7.85
C HIS A 152 -10.69 -2.37 -9.29
N GLU A 153 -11.94 -1.97 -9.49
CA GLU A 153 -12.66 -2.09 -10.76
C GLU A 153 -12.31 -1.00 -11.78
N LYS A 154 -11.89 0.18 -11.32
CA LYS A 154 -11.75 1.35 -12.20
C LYS A 154 -10.36 1.96 -12.18
N ILE A 155 -9.87 2.34 -11.01
CA ILE A 155 -8.65 3.17 -10.89
C ILE A 155 -7.41 2.41 -11.36
N VAL A 156 -7.30 1.13 -10.99
CA VAL A 156 -6.21 0.24 -11.42
C VAL A 156 -6.10 0.22 -12.95
N PHE A 157 -7.20 -0.01 -13.65
CA PHE A 157 -7.22 -0.04 -15.11
C PHE A 157 -6.98 1.33 -15.75
N ASP A 158 -7.48 2.40 -15.16
CA ASP A 158 -7.26 3.76 -15.64
C ASP A 158 -5.77 4.14 -15.57
N ILE A 159 -5.12 3.87 -14.43
CA ILE A 159 -3.67 4.08 -14.27
C ILE A 159 -2.90 3.24 -15.28
N TRP A 160 -3.23 1.96 -15.43
CA TRP A 160 -2.52 1.08 -16.36
C TRP A 160 -2.61 1.54 -17.82
N LYS A 161 -3.80 1.95 -18.26
CA LYS A 161 -4.10 2.25 -19.67
C LYS A 161 -3.83 3.70 -20.05
N ASN A 162 -4.26 4.65 -19.23
CA ASN A 162 -4.37 6.06 -19.61
C ASN A 162 -3.33 6.94 -18.92
N ASN A 163 -2.93 6.62 -17.68
CA ASN A 163 -2.05 7.46 -16.89
C ASN A 163 -1.13 6.61 -16.01
N ASN A 164 0.00 6.17 -16.58
CA ASN A 164 0.93 5.26 -15.92
C ASN A 164 1.60 5.84 -14.64
N GLY A 165 1.36 7.11 -14.31
CA GLY A 165 1.79 7.75 -13.07
C GLY A 165 3.26 8.13 -13.02
N PHE A 166 3.96 8.14 -14.17
CA PHE A 166 5.39 8.38 -14.23
C PHE A 166 5.76 9.74 -14.82
N THR A 167 6.80 10.34 -14.25
CA THR A 167 7.54 11.48 -14.77
C THR A 167 8.88 10.99 -15.33
N GLU A 168 9.28 11.51 -16.49
CA GLU A 168 10.56 11.18 -17.10
C GLU A 168 11.74 11.72 -16.26
N ILE A 169 12.84 10.96 -16.18
CA ILE A 169 13.95 11.31 -15.28
C ILE A 169 14.57 12.68 -15.57
N ASN A 170 14.64 13.06 -16.85
CA ASN A 170 15.17 14.37 -17.25
C ASN A 170 14.23 15.52 -16.86
N GLU A 171 12.93 15.29 -16.84
CA GLU A 171 11.97 16.27 -16.33
C GLU A 171 12.14 16.43 -14.80
N ALA A 172 12.24 15.31 -14.08
CA ALA A 172 12.45 15.31 -12.63
C ALA A 172 13.76 16.00 -12.22
N ARG A 173 14.87 15.80 -12.95
CA ARG A 173 16.16 16.48 -12.71
C ARG A 173 16.13 17.98 -12.98
N ASN A 174 15.22 18.44 -13.84
CA ASN A 174 15.01 19.85 -14.14
C ASN A 174 13.91 20.50 -13.29
N SER A 175 13.29 19.74 -12.38
CA SER A 175 12.26 20.24 -11.48
C SER A 175 12.77 21.34 -10.54
N ASN A 176 11.89 22.27 -10.19
CA ASN A 176 12.13 23.25 -9.12
C ASN A 176 11.93 22.65 -7.71
N ASP A 177 11.30 21.49 -7.61
CA ASP A 177 11.23 20.72 -6.37
C ASP A 177 12.61 20.15 -6.05
N THR A 178 13.24 20.69 -5.01
CA THR A 178 14.60 20.33 -4.62
C THR A 178 14.74 18.87 -4.17
N VAL A 179 13.70 18.28 -3.58
CA VAL A 179 13.71 16.88 -3.11
C VAL A 179 13.63 15.95 -4.32
N LEU A 180 12.66 16.19 -5.20
CA LEU A 180 12.49 15.43 -6.44
C LEU A 180 13.75 15.51 -7.31
N LYS A 181 14.28 16.72 -7.50
CA LYS A 181 15.50 16.95 -8.28
C LYS A 181 16.69 16.21 -7.69
N LYS A 182 16.91 16.33 -6.37
CA LYS A 182 18.03 15.66 -5.69
C LYS A 182 17.92 14.15 -5.85
N PHE A 183 16.75 13.57 -5.63
CA PHE A 183 16.50 12.15 -5.80
C PHE A 183 16.76 11.71 -7.26
N ALA A 184 16.19 12.40 -8.24
CA ALA A 184 16.36 12.09 -9.66
C ALA A 184 17.82 12.21 -10.15
N LEU A 185 18.64 13.05 -9.53
CA LEU A 185 20.07 13.15 -9.82
C LEU A 185 20.90 11.97 -9.29
N THR A 186 20.35 11.15 -8.39
CA THR A 186 21.01 9.92 -7.91
C THR A 186 20.81 8.71 -8.82
N LEU A 187 19.82 8.79 -9.73
CA LEU A 187 19.42 7.68 -10.59
C LEU A 187 20.04 7.81 -11.98
N THR A 188 20.18 6.68 -12.67
CA THR A 188 20.63 6.61 -14.07
C THR A 188 19.51 6.97 -15.06
N ASP A 189 19.86 7.19 -16.32
CA ASP A 189 18.95 7.71 -17.36
C ASP A 189 17.82 6.74 -17.74
N ASN A 190 17.94 5.47 -17.39
CA ASN A 190 16.94 4.45 -17.65
C ASN A 190 15.82 4.41 -16.59
N PHE A 191 15.82 5.29 -15.60
CA PHE A 191 14.73 5.35 -14.62
C PHE A 191 13.57 6.25 -15.06
N VAL A 192 12.41 6.04 -14.44
CA VAL A 192 11.32 7.02 -14.34
C VAL A 192 10.95 7.22 -12.89
N ILE A 193 10.28 8.33 -12.59
CA ILE A 193 9.88 8.68 -11.23
C ILE A 193 8.37 8.57 -11.08
N ALA A 194 7.91 7.92 -10.03
CA ALA A 194 6.55 8.08 -9.51
C ALA A 194 6.59 8.96 -8.26
N ASP A 195 5.74 9.99 -8.19
CA ASP A 195 5.66 10.92 -7.05
C ASP A 195 4.20 11.10 -6.61
N LEU A 196 3.92 10.71 -5.36
CA LEU A 196 2.59 10.73 -4.76
C LEU A 196 2.45 11.72 -3.58
N ARG A 197 3.47 12.53 -3.27
CA ARG A 197 3.50 13.37 -2.04
C ARG A 197 2.31 14.31 -1.88
N GLU A 198 1.85 14.91 -2.97
CA GLU A 198 0.71 15.84 -2.98
C GLU A 198 -0.44 15.32 -3.85
N LYS A 199 -0.55 13.99 -3.97
CA LYS A 199 -1.58 13.34 -4.77
C LYS A 199 -2.75 12.90 -3.89
N PRO A 200 -4.00 13.07 -4.35
CA PRO A 200 -5.15 12.56 -3.64
C PRO A 200 -5.16 11.04 -3.63
N ASN A 201 -5.93 10.46 -2.71
CA ASN A 201 -6.30 9.04 -2.80
C ASN A 201 -6.85 8.72 -4.19
N LYS A 202 -6.66 7.47 -4.63
CA LYS A 202 -6.93 6.98 -6.00
C LYS A 202 -5.93 7.47 -7.06
N SER A 203 -4.84 8.12 -6.66
CA SER A 203 -3.68 8.32 -7.55
C SER A 203 -2.70 7.17 -7.43
N GLY A 204 -1.90 6.90 -8.46
CA GLY A 204 -0.96 5.77 -8.42
C GLY A 204 -0.05 5.71 -9.63
N PHE A 205 0.69 4.61 -9.75
CA PHE A 205 1.61 4.35 -10.85
C PHE A 205 1.68 2.87 -11.23
N ALA A 206 1.95 2.59 -12.50
CA ALA A 206 1.96 1.25 -13.07
C ALA A 206 3.36 0.60 -12.95
N TRP A 207 3.71 0.07 -11.77
CA TRP A 207 5.05 -0.46 -11.50
C TRP A 207 5.50 -1.56 -12.49
N GLY A 208 4.59 -2.41 -12.98
CA GLY A 208 4.95 -3.45 -13.95
C GLY A 208 4.95 -2.99 -15.41
N LYS A 209 4.79 -1.69 -15.70
CA LYS A 209 4.77 -1.17 -17.08
C LYS A 209 6.06 -1.47 -17.83
N PHE A 210 7.17 -1.62 -17.11
CA PHE A 210 8.48 -1.94 -17.65
C PHE A 210 8.92 -3.37 -17.31
N GLY A 211 7.99 -4.27 -17.05
CA GLY A 211 8.26 -5.67 -16.71
C GLY A 211 8.15 -5.94 -15.21
N PRO A 212 8.22 -7.22 -14.81
CA PRO A 212 7.90 -7.64 -13.45
C PRO A 212 9.06 -7.48 -12.45
N ASN A 213 10.27 -7.16 -12.92
CA ASN A 213 11.43 -7.07 -12.06
C ASN A 213 11.46 -5.72 -11.32
N LEU A 214 11.35 -5.78 -9.99
CA LEU A 214 11.43 -4.64 -9.08
C LEU A 214 12.72 -4.62 -8.25
N ASP A 215 13.72 -5.45 -8.56
CA ASP A 215 14.99 -5.57 -7.82
C ASP A 215 15.76 -4.25 -7.77
N LYS A 216 15.50 -3.38 -8.74
CA LYS A 216 16.12 -2.07 -8.90
C LYS A 216 15.17 -0.91 -8.67
N ALA A 217 13.94 -1.18 -8.22
CA ALA A 217 13.09 -0.09 -7.73
C ALA A 217 13.74 0.54 -6.51
N ILE A 218 13.68 1.87 -6.41
CA ILE A 218 14.30 2.61 -5.31
C ILE A 218 13.27 3.56 -4.75
N LYS A 219 12.99 3.46 -3.45
CA LYS A 219 12.19 4.45 -2.73
C LYS A 219 13.08 5.61 -2.25
N CYS A 220 12.61 6.84 -2.40
CA CYS A 220 13.27 8.04 -1.88
C CYS A 220 12.99 8.20 -0.37
N ASP A 221 13.85 7.64 0.49
CA ASP A 221 13.77 7.80 1.95
C ASP A 221 12.31 7.71 2.49
N ASP A 222 11.88 8.69 3.28
CA ASP A 222 10.53 8.80 3.84
C ASP A 222 9.51 9.40 2.85
N GLU A 223 9.96 9.91 1.73
CA GLU A 223 9.13 10.59 0.74
C GLU A 223 8.32 9.60 -0.08
N LEU A 224 7.10 9.98 -0.48
CA LEU A 224 6.26 9.16 -1.38
C LEU A 224 6.73 9.29 -2.85
N ILE A 225 8.02 9.04 -3.08
CA ILE A 225 8.65 9.09 -4.40
C ILE A 225 9.39 7.78 -4.63
N TRP A 226 9.25 7.23 -5.84
CA TRP A 226 9.92 6.00 -6.26
C TRP A 226 10.60 6.21 -7.61
N GLY A 227 11.79 5.65 -7.75
CA GLY A 227 12.45 5.43 -9.03
C GLY A 227 12.15 4.02 -9.51
N ILE A 228 11.58 3.88 -10.71
CA ILE A 228 11.34 2.59 -11.36
C ILE A 228 12.26 2.48 -12.58
N GLU A 229 13.07 1.43 -12.62
CA GLU A 229 13.94 1.19 -13.77
C GLU A 229 13.11 0.74 -14.99
N LYS A 230 13.33 1.38 -16.13
CA LYS A 230 12.86 0.86 -17.41
C LYS A 230 13.69 -0.36 -17.76
N SER A 231 13.05 -1.52 -17.97
CA SER A 231 13.75 -2.63 -18.59
C SER A 231 14.31 -2.19 -19.95
N GLU A 232 15.61 -2.44 -20.13
CA GLU A 232 16.20 -2.35 -21.46
C GLU A 232 15.45 -3.35 -22.34
N LYS A 233 14.74 -2.85 -23.35
CA LYS A 233 14.22 -3.74 -24.39
C LYS A 233 15.43 -4.41 -25.01
N LYS A 234 15.70 -5.67 -24.63
CA LYS A 234 16.61 -6.53 -25.38
C LYS A 234 16.09 -6.51 -26.81
N GLY A 235 16.79 -5.78 -27.68
CA GLY A 235 16.41 -5.67 -29.07
C GLY A 235 16.29 -7.06 -29.67
N PHE A 236 15.37 -7.22 -30.63
CA PHE A 236 15.09 -8.46 -31.36
C PHE A 236 16.35 -9.11 -31.99
N PHE A 237 17.50 -8.42 -32.00
CA PHE A 237 18.79 -8.88 -32.50
C PHE A 237 19.76 -9.42 -31.44
N SER A 238 19.41 -9.38 -30.15
CA SER A 238 20.28 -9.89 -29.06
C SER A 238 20.39 -11.42 -29.00
N ASN A 239 19.54 -12.14 -29.73
CA ASN A 239 19.57 -13.61 -29.85
C ASN A 239 20.28 -14.11 -31.12
N LEU A 240 20.94 -13.23 -31.89
CA LEU A 240 21.67 -13.62 -33.12
C LEU A 240 23.19 -13.70 -32.94
N PHE A 241 23.72 -13.39 -31.76
CA PHE A 241 25.16 -13.50 -31.43
C PHE A 241 25.42 -13.99 -30.00
N GLY A 242 24.56 -14.87 -29.48
CA GLY A 242 24.74 -15.56 -28.19
C GLY A 242 24.74 -17.07 -28.38
#